data_AF-A0A1H9WX86-F1
#
_entry.id   AF-A0A1H9WX86-F1
#
_cell.length_a   1.000
_cell.length_b   1.000
_cell.length_c   1.000
_cell.angle_alpha   90.00
_cell.angle_beta   90.00
_cell.angle_gamma   90.00
#
_symmetry.space_group_name_H-M   'P 1'
#
loop_
_entity.id
_entity.type
_entity.pdbx_description
1 polymer ?
#
loop_
_entity_poly.entity_id
_entity_poly.type
_entity_poly.pdbx_seq_one_letter_code
_entity_poly.pdbx_strand_id
1 'polypeptide(L)' 'MIPRYALCTGGTRDGKRYPLHREIRPGYEFTWDGSTYRVIRRVVQTGAGPMWVATAA' A
#
# COMPACT_ATOMS: atom_id res chain seq x y z
N MET A 1 12.94 -0.95 -12.66
CA MET A 1 11.69 -0.45 -12.04
C MET A 1 11.76 -0.76 -10.56
N ILE A 2 11.85 0.22 -9.66
CA ILE A 2 11.91 -0.06 -8.21
C ILE A 2 10.53 -0.57 -7.79
N PRO A 3 10.40 -1.81 -7.30
CA PRO A 3 9.09 -2.32 -6.90
C PRO A 3 8.59 -1.51 -5.71
N ARG A 4 7.40 -0.93 -5.85
CA ARG A 4 6.73 -0.15 -4.82
C ARG A 4 5.70 -1.07 -4.17
N TYR A 5 5.62 -1.09 -2.85
CA TYR A 5 4.66 -1.96 -2.14
C TYR A 5 3.81 -1.12 -1.19
N ALA A 6 2.53 -1.45 -1.09
CA ALA A 6 1.67 -0.99 0.00
C ALA A 6 1.52 -2.11 1.03
N LEU A 7 1.80 -1.82 2.30
CA LEU A 7 1.41 -2.65 3.43
C LEU A 7 -0.05 -2.36 3.75
N CYS A 8 -0.91 -3.36 3.61
CA CYS A 8 -2.31 -3.26 4.02
C CYS A 8 -2.41 -3.45 5.53
N THR A 9 -3.15 -2.57 6.20
CA THR A 9 -3.37 -2.54 7.64
C THR A 9 -4.86 -2.44 7.93
N GLY A 10 -5.42 -3.41 8.64
CA GLY A 10 -6.86 -3.61 8.80
C GLY A 10 -7.50 -4.37 7.63
N GLY A 11 -8.70 -4.90 7.88
CA GLY A 11 -9.47 -5.68 6.91
C GLY A 11 -8.93 -7.10 6.69
N THR A 12 -9.35 -7.72 5.58
CA THR A 12 -9.12 -9.15 5.27
C THR A 12 -7.66 -9.47 4.91
N ARG A 13 -6.85 -8.47 4.57
CA ARG A 13 -5.44 -8.62 4.15
C ARG A 13 -4.48 -7.83 5.05
N ASP A 14 -4.79 -7.74 6.34
CA ASP A 14 -3.90 -7.14 7.33
C ASP A 14 -2.49 -7.77 7.29
N GLY A 15 -1.47 -6.93 7.30
CA GLY A 15 -0.06 -7.32 7.23
C GLY A 15 0.44 -7.78 5.86
N LYS A 16 -0.41 -7.85 4.82
CA LYS A 16 0.00 -8.27 3.47
C LYS A 16 0.51 -7.10 2.64
N ARG A 17 1.40 -7.42 1.69
CA ARG A 17 1.98 -6.44 0.75
C ARG A 17 1.30 -6.52 -0.61
N TYR A 18 0.79 -5.39 -1.07
CA TYR A 18 0.23 -5.26 -2.41
C TYR A 18 1.24 -4.56 -3.34
N PRO A 19 1.63 -5.16 -4.47
CA PRO A 19 2.54 -4.54 -5.43
C PRO A 19 1.88 -3.35 -6.14
N LEU A 20 2.56 -2.22 -6.12
CA LEU A 20 2.10 -0.98 -6.72
C LEU A 20 2.83 -0.76 -8.05
N HIS A 21 2.08 -0.86 -9.14
CA HIS A 21 2.62 -0.70 -10.50
C HIS A 21 2.70 0.76 -10.97
N ARG A 22 2.13 1.71 -10.21
CA ARG A 22 2.08 3.15 -10.53
C ARG A 22 2.61 4.04 -9.40
N GLU A 23 2.85 5.31 -9.68
CA GLU A 23 3.13 6.30 -8.63
C GLU A 23 1.88 6.48 -7.76
N ILE A 24 2.05 6.39 -6.44
CA ILE A 24 0.94 6.41 -5.47
C ILE A 24 1.18 7.55 -4.50
N ARG A 25 0.10 8.19 -4.05
CA ARG A 25 0.11 9.30 -3.11
C ARG A 25 -0.83 9.01 -1.94
N PRO A 26 -0.66 9.66 -0.78
CA PRO A 26 -1.64 9.60 0.29
C PRO A 26 -3.02 10.00 -0.24
N GLY A 27 -4.05 9.27 0.15
CA GLY A 27 -5.42 9.42 -0.33
C GLY A 27 -5.77 8.52 -1.51
N TYR A 28 -4.80 7.86 -2.15
CA TYR A 28 -5.09 6.91 -3.23
C TYR A 28 -5.78 5.66 -2.69
N GLU A 29 -6.85 5.24 -3.36
CA GLU A 29 -7.62 4.06 -3.02
C GLU A 29 -7.40 2.96 -4.06
N PHE A 30 -7.31 1.71 -3.59
CA PHE A 30 -7.26 0.54 -4.46
C PHE A 30 -8.07 -0.60 -3.85
N THR A 31 -8.65 -1.41 -4.73
CA THR A 31 -9.38 -2.61 -4.31
C THR A 31 -8.49 -3.83 -4.52
N TRP A 32 -8.36 -4.65 -3.48
CA TRP A 32 -7.67 -5.93 -3.53
C TRP A 32 -8.57 -7.02 -2.94
N ASP A 33 -8.85 -8.07 -3.74
CA ASP A 33 -9.73 -9.18 -3.34
C ASP A 33 -11.11 -8.69 -2.82
N GLY A 34 -11.67 -7.65 -3.45
CA GLY A 34 -12.96 -7.08 -3.06
C GLY A 34 -12.95 -6.18 -1.81
N SER A 35 -11.79 -5.99 -1.16
CA SER A 35 -11.63 -5.03 -0.07
C SER A 35 -10.95 -3.75 -0.58
N THR A 36 -11.51 -2.59 -0.25
CA THR A 36 -10.92 -1.29 -0.61
C THR A 36 -9.95 -0.84 0.47
N TYR A 37 -8.76 -0.41 0.04
CA TYR A 37 -7.71 0.10 0.88
C TYR A 37 -7.35 1.51 0.46
N ARG A 38 -7.19 2.40 1.42
CA ARG A 38 -6.76 3.78 1.23
C ARG A 38 -5.34 3.98 1.74
N VAL A 39 -4.47 4.45 0.87
CA VAL A 39 -3.10 4.81 1.22
C VAL A 39 -3.10 6.01 2.14
N ILE A 40 -2.54 5.86 3.33
CA ILE A 40 -2.52 6.89 4.37
C ILE A 40 -1.16 7.60 4.43
N ARG A 41 -0.06 6.88 4.22
CA ARG A 41 1.28 7.50 4.26
C ARG A 41 2.34 6.72 3.48
N ARG A 42 3.40 7.42 3.08
CA ARG A 42 4.64 6.81 2.61
C ARG A 42 5.50 6.43 3.81
N VAL A 43 6.02 5.22 3.82
CA VAL A 43 7.08 4.77 4.72
C VAL A 43 8.35 4.63 3.89
N VAL A 44 9.35 5.43 4.21
CA VAL A 44 10.67 5.32 3.58
C VAL A 44 11.37 4.13 4.24
N GLN A 45 11.34 2.96 3.59
CA GLN A 45 12.12 1.83 4.05
C GLN A 45 13.54 1.97 3.51
N THR A 46 14.51 2.19 4.41
CA THR A 46 15.93 2.26 4.07
C THR A 46 16.38 0.90 3.56
N GLY A 47 16.62 0.79 2.25
CA GLY A 47 17.19 -0.39 1.59
C GLY A 47 16.31 -1.09 0.53
N ALA A 48 14.98 -0.93 0.58
CA ALA A 48 14.05 -1.66 -0.31
C ALA A 48 13.20 -0.76 -1.24
N GLY A 49 13.41 0.56 -1.18
CA GLY A 49 12.61 1.55 -1.91
C GLY A 49 11.41 2.07 -1.12
N PRO A 50 10.62 2.99 -1.70
CA PRO A 50 9.49 3.60 -1.02
C PRO A 50 8.38 2.57 -0.79
N MET A 51 8.05 2.34 0.49
CA MET A 51 6.89 1.55 0.91
C MET A 51 5.74 2.50 1.23
N TRP A 52 4.51 2.03 1.12
CA TRP A 52 3.31 2.77 1.48
C TRP A 52 2.54 2.00 2.53
N VAL A 53 1.77 2.68 3.37
CA VAL A 53 0.80 2.04 4.27
C VAL A 53 -0.58 2.38 3.75
N ALA A 54 -1.38 1.34 3.55
CA ALA A 54 -2.78 1.45 3.19
C ALA A 54 -3.62 0.86 4.30
N THR A 55 -4.74 1.49 4.63
CA THR A 55 -5.69 0.97 5.61
C THR A 55 -7.01 0.62 4.93
N ALA A 56 -7.76 -0.35 5.47
CA ALA A 56 -9.10 -0.63 4.97
C ALA A 56 -9.95 0.65 5.04
N ALA A 57 -10.57 1.01 3.91
CA ALA A 57 -11.43 2.19 3.81
C ALA A 57 -12.80 1.93 4.43
#